data_AF-A0A921AWE2-F1
#
_entry.id   AF-A0A921AWE2-F1
#
_cell.length_a   1.000
_cell.length_b   1.000
_cell.length_c   1.000
_cell.angle_alpha   90.00
_cell.angle_beta   90.00
_cell.angle_gamma   90.00
#
_symmetry.space_group_name_H-M   'P 1'
#
loop_
_entity.id
_entity.type
_entity.pdbx_description
1 polymer ?
#
loop_
_entity_poly.entity_id
_entity_poly.type
_entity_poly.pdbx_seq_one_letter_code
_entity_poly.pdbx_strand_id
1 'polypeptide(L)'
;MDANFFLYSPDFISILYSAASSVVQVDPSYPAYFRDNAIFVIGYYLVGGAVGYFCRPEKNLGNREVFERQLEELGKLLPHEKKLIAVLVSLVVFLFTYQFHHVDMVYGFIFAPMLLFMPGFNVGNAQAIKEVPYPVLFFITACMSIGAAGNAVGFGQVVSATLVPMLQGVSETIFLYAAFFSGLLLNFIMTPLAEMAALGLPFAQICQDLGFSIKPMFYMFFQGCAQLWLPYETAVYLVAFSMGLTRIRDFVMIMTIKFVINLVFLSTAGILWWKYLGLL
;
A
#
# COMPACT_ATOMS: atom_id res chain seq x y z
N MET A 1 -4.16 0.48 -8.87
CA MET A 1 -5.09 -0.24 -7.98
C MET A 1 -4.55 -1.63 -7.70
N ASP A 2 -3.92 -1.85 -6.54
CA ASP A 2 -3.73 -3.20 -6.01
C ASP A 2 -4.58 -3.38 -4.76
N ALA A 3 -5.29 -4.51 -4.68
CA ALA A 3 -6.04 -4.88 -3.48
C ALA A 3 -5.10 -5.06 -2.28
N ASN A 4 -3.81 -5.40 -2.53
CA ASN A 4 -2.79 -5.49 -1.48
C ASN A 4 -2.72 -4.20 -0.66
N PHE A 5 -2.66 -3.05 -1.32
CA PHE A 5 -2.44 -1.76 -0.67
C PHE A 5 -3.69 -1.16 0.01
N PHE A 6 -4.88 -1.76 -0.16
CA PHE A 6 -6.12 -1.25 0.44
C PHE A 6 -6.77 -2.23 1.42
N LEU A 7 -6.88 -3.51 1.05
CA LEU A 7 -7.53 -4.54 1.87
C LEU A 7 -6.57 -5.34 2.73
N TYR A 8 -5.34 -5.60 2.25
CA TYR A 8 -4.43 -6.55 2.90
C TYR A 8 -3.28 -5.90 3.68
N SER A 9 -2.78 -4.75 3.22
CA SER A 9 -1.64 -4.04 3.81
C SER A 9 -1.86 -2.51 3.75
N PRO A 10 -2.93 -2.00 4.38
CA PRO A 10 -3.18 -0.56 4.45
C PRO A 10 -2.04 0.19 5.16
N ASP A 11 -1.28 -0.49 6.02
CA ASP A 11 -0.20 0.11 6.82
C ASP A 11 0.93 0.67 5.97
N PHE A 12 1.07 0.28 4.70
CA PHE A 12 2.08 0.89 3.84
C PHE A 12 1.89 2.40 3.71
N ILE A 13 0.65 2.91 3.75
CA ILE A 13 0.43 4.36 3.73
C ILE A 13 0.97 5.07 4.97
N SER A 14 1.11 4.36 6.09
CA SER A 14 1.71 4.91 7.30
C SER A 14 3.16 5.32 7.09
N ILE A 15 3.85 4.76 6.09
CA ILE A 15 5.21 5.21 5.69
C ILE A 15 5.16 6.65 5.20
N LEU A 16 4.17 7.02 4.37
CA LEU A 16 3.99 8.39 3.89
C LEU A 16 3.64 9.34 5.04
N TYR A 17 2.71 8.94 5.91
CA TYR A 17 2.33 9.74 7.07
C TYR A 17 3.51 9.94 8.04
N SER A 18 4.30 8.89 8.27
CA SER A 18 5.48 8.95 9.13
C SER A 18 6.58 9.80 8.51
N ALA A 19 6.81 9.70 7.20
CA ALA A 19 7.75 10.55 6.47
C ALA A 19 7.35 12.04 6.53
N ALA A 20 6.05 12.33 6.57
CA ALA A 20 5.51 13.68 6.61
C ALA A 20 5.32 14.26 8.03
N SER A 21 5.53 13.45 9.08
CA SER A 21 5.21 13.78 10.47
C SER A 21 5.86 15.06 11.01
N SER A 22 6.97 15.49 10.41
CA SER A 22 7.67 16.73 10.76
C SER A 22 7.01 18.00 10.20
N VAL A 23 6.11 17.87 9.23
CA VAL A 23 5.43 18.97 8.53
C VAL A 23 3.94 18.97 8.87
N VAL A 24 3.29 17.80 8.76
CA VAL A 24 1.89 17.60 9.15
C VAL A 24 1.72 16.26 9.84
N GLN A 25 1.17 16.30 11.05
CA GLN A 25 0.75 15.12 11.79
C GLN A 25 -0.54 14.59 11.17
N VAL A 26 -0.46 13.51 10.41
CA VAL A 26 -1.63 12.77 9.91
C VAL A 26 -1.74 11.50 10.72
N ASP A 27 -2.71 11.44 11.63
CA ASP A 27 -2.95 10.23 12.41
C ASP A 27 -3.37 9.07 11.48
N PRO A 28 -2.65 7.94 11.49
CA PRO A 28 -3.06 6.75 10.75
C PRO A 28 -4.35 6.20 11.38
N SER A 29 -5.46 6.35 10.66
CA SER A 29 -6.75 5.79 11.06
C SER A 29 -7.28 4.90 9.93
N TYR A 30 -7.27 3.59 10.18
CA TYR A 30 -7.74 2.58 9.24
C TYR A 30 -9.20 2.80 8.80
N PRO A 31 -10.17 3.08 9.70
CA PRO A 31 -11.54 3.38 9.28
C PRO A 31 -11.64 4.65 8.41
N ALA A 32 -10.83 5.67 8.70
CA ALA A 32 -10.81 6.89 7.89
C ALA A 32 -10.22 6.62 6.50
N TYR A 33 -9.10 5.89 6.44
CA TYR A 33 -8.48 5.46 5.20
C TYR A 33 -9.44 4.64 4.32
N PHE A 34 -10.14 3.69 4.95
CA PHE A 34 -11.13 2.85 4.29
C PHE A 34 -12.29 3.67 3.75
N ARG A 35 -12.86 4.59 4.53
CA ARG A 35 -13.94 5.48 4.09
C ARG A 35 -13.50 6.36 2.92
N ASP A 36 -12.32 6.96 3.03
CA ASP A 36 -11.80 7.89 2.03
C ASP A 36 -11.48 7.19 0.70
N ASN A 37 -11.17 5.88 0.72
CA ASN A 37 -10.85 5.09 -0.46
C ASN A 37 -11.89 3.98 -0.79
N ALA A 38 -13.06 3.97 -0.14
CA ALA A 38 -14.08 2.93 -0.31
C ALA A 38 -14.55 2.77 -1.76
N ILE A 39 -14.59 3.86 -2.54
CA ILE A 39 -14.96 3.83 -3.95
C ILE A 39 -14.03 2.93 -4.78
N PHE A 40 -12.75 2.81 -4.39
CA PHE A 40 -11.75 2.01 -5.10
C PHE A 40 -11.98 0.50 -4.95
N VAL A 41 -12.83 0.05 -4.00
CA VAL A 41 -13.27 -1.35 -3.89
C VAL A 41 -13.88 -1.84 -5.20
N ILE A 42 -14.73 -1.03 -5.82
CA ILE A 42 -15.36 -1.35 -7.10
C ILE A 42 -14.29 -1.48 -8.19
N GLY A 43 -13.32 -0.57 -8.20
CA GLY A 43 -12.18 -0.62 -9.10
C GLY A 43 -11.35 -1.90 -8.97
N TYR A 44 -11.14 -2.41 -7.75
CA TYR A 44 -10.43 -3.69 -7.56
C TYR A 44 -11.18 -4.87 -8.17
N TYR A 45 -12.50 -4.92 -8.04
CA TYR A 45 -13.30 -5.96 -8.69
C TYR A 45 -13.27 -5.85 -10.22
N LEU A 46 -13.25 -4.62 -10.77
CA LEU A 46 -13.10 -4.40 -12.21
C LEU A 46 -11.75 -4.89 -12.72
N VAL A 47 -10.65 -4.56 -12.03
CA VAL A 47 -9.31 -5.07 -12.36
C VAL A 47 -9.27 -6.58 -12.25
N GLY A 48 -9.79 -7.17 -11.16
CA GLY A 48 -9.85 -8.61 -10.97
C GLY A 48 -10.64 -9.32 -12.06
N GLY A 49 -11.79 -8.76 -12.47
CA GLY A 49 -12.61 -9.27 -13.58
C GLY A 49 -11.90 -9.16 -14.93
N ALA A 50 -11.22 -8.03 -15.20
CA ALA A 50 -10.47 -7.83 -16.43
C ALA A 50 -9.29 -8.80 -16.53
N VAL A 51 -8.47 -8.92 -15.48
CA VAL A 51 -7.36 -9.87 -15.42
C VAL A 51 -7.89 -11.30 -15.49
N GLY A 52 -8.97 -11.63 -14.79
CA GLY A 52 -9.61 -12.94 -14.86
C GLY A 52 -10.17 -13.30 -16.24
N TYR A 53 -10.56 -12.30 -17.04
CA TYR A 53 -10.98 -12.49 -18.44
C TYR A 53 -9.79 -12.69 -19.38
N PHE A 54 -8.72 -11.89 -19.24
CA PHE A 54 -7.52 -11.96 -20.08
C PHE A 54 -6.63 -13.17 -19.76
N CYS A 55 -6.55 -13.56 -18.49
CA CYS A 55 -5.73 -14.67 -18.01
C CYS A 55 -6.56 -15.95 -17.78
N ARG A 56 -7.65 -16.14 -18.53
CA ARG A 56 -8.46 -17.36 -18.41
C ARG A 56 -7.58 -18.59 -18.65
N PRO A 57 -7.59 -19.59 -17.75
CA PRO A 57 -6.83 -20.80 -17.95
C PRO A 57 -7.35 -21.55 -19.17
N GLU A 58 -6.44 -22.05 -20.03
CA GLU A 58 -6.80 -22.83 -21.22
C GLU A 58 -7.50 -24.15 -20.86
N LYS A 59 -7.32 -24.63 -19.63
CA LYS A 59 -8.00 -25.80 -19.09
C LYS A 59 -8.97 -25.36 -18.00
N ASN A 60 -10.17 -25.95 -18.02
CA ASN A 60 -11.12 -25.78 -16.92
C ASN A 60 -10.44 -26.19 -15.61
N LEU A 61 -10.50 -25.28 -14.63
CA LEU A 61 -10.20 -25.59 -13.23
C LEU A 61 -11.12 -26.76 -12.87
N GLY A 62 -10.55 -27.89 -12.44
CA GLY A 62 -11.23 -29.19 -12.37
C GLY A 62 -12.52 -29.21 -11.55
N ASN A 63 -13.19 -30.38 -11.54
CA ASN A 63 -14.43 -30.57 -10.79
C ASN A 63 -14.28 -30.15 -9.32
N ARG A 64 -15.33 -29.51 -8.79
CA ARG A 64 -15.47 -29.13 -7.37
C ARG A 64 -15.10 -30.26 -6.41
N GLU A 65 -15.36 -31.50 -6.80
CA GLU A 65 -15.01 -32.74 -6.09
C GLU A 65 -13.50 -32.85 -5.78
N VAL A 66 -12.61 -32.32 -6.62
CA VAL A 66 -11.16 -32.33 -6.38
C VAL A 66 -10.81 -31.41 -5.21
N PHE A 67 -11.43 -30.23 -5.13
CA PHE A 67 -11.22 -29.29 -4.03
C PHE A 67 -11.87 -29.78 -2.73
N GLU A 68 -13.05 -30.41 -2.82
CA GLU A 68 -13.71 -31.02 -1.66
C GLU A 68 -12.87 -32.18 -1.10
N ARG A 69 -12.30 -33.02 -1.97
CA ARG A 69 -11.38 -34.08 -1.56
C ARG A 69 -10.10 -33.54 -0.91
N GLN A 70 -9.48 -32.51 -1.49
CA GLN A 70 -8.31 -31.87 -0.89
C GLN A 70 -8.62 -31.21 0.47
N LEU A 71 -9.81 -30.62 0.62
CA LEU A 71 -10.28 -30.08 1.90
C LEU A 71 -10.50 -31.19 2.94
N GLU A 72 -11.05 -32.34 2.52
CA GLU A 72 -11.18 -33.52 3.38
C GLU A 72 -9.81 -34.08 3.79
N GLU A 73 -8.82 -34.07 2.89
CA GLU A 73 -7.43 -34.48 3.15
C GLU A 73 -6.70 -33.56 4.13
N LEU A 74 -6.97 -32.25 4.10
CA LEU A 74 -6.45 -31.25 5.06
C LEU A 74 -6.95 -31.50 6.49
N GLY A 75 -8.14 -32.11 6.65
CA GLY A 75 -8.71 -32.50 7.93
C GLY A 75 -9.25 -31.33 8.77
N LYS A 76 -9.46 -31.57 10.08
CA LYS A 76 -10.01 -30.57 11.00
C LYS A 76 -8.95 -29.56 11.41
N LEU A 77 -9.35 -28.29 11.54
CA LEU A 77 -8.50 -27.21 12.04
C LEU A 77 -7.75 -27.63 13.32
N LEU A 78 -6.44 -27.56 13.23
CA LEU A 78 -5.53 -27.92 14.31
C LEU A 78 -5.62 -26.88 15.45
N PRO A 79 -5.32 -27.26 16.70
CA PRO A 79 -5.38 -26.33 17.84
C PRO A 79 -4.51 -25.08 17.67
N HIS A 80 -3.40 -25.17 16.94
CA HIS A 80 -2.51 -24.04 16.67
C HIS A 80 -3.10 -23.07 15.64
N GLU A 81 -3.81 -23.56 14.61
CA GLU A 81 -4.48 -22.74 13.60
C GLU A 81 -5.62 -21.94 14.24
N LYS A 82 -6.40 -22.57 15.14
CA LYS A 82 -7.45 -21.87 15.89
C LYS A 82 -6.89 -20.74 16.76
N LYS A 83 -5.75 -20.99 17.40
CA LYS A 83 -5.01 -19.98 18.18
C LYS A 83 -4.53 -18.83 17.29
N LEU A 84 -3.97 -19.13 16.12
CA LEU A 84 -3.54 -18.13 15.14
C LEU A 84 -4.72 -17.28 14.66
N ILE A 85 -5.83 -17.91 14.29
CA ILE A 85 -7.07 -17.23 13.89
C ILE A 85 -7.56 -16.31 15.01
N ALA A 86 -7.55 -16.78 16.27
CA ALA A 86 -7.97 -15.96 17.39
C ALA A 86 -7.10 -14.70 17.55
N VAL A 87 -5.78 -14.81 17.41
CA VAL A 87 -4.87 -13.65 17.46
C VAL A 87 -5.11 -12.71 16.27
N LEU A 88 -5.28 -13.24 15.05
CA LEU A 88 -5.57 -12.45 13.86
C LEU A 88 -6.88 -11.69 13.98
N VAL A 89 -7.96 -12.36 14.41
CA VAL A 89 -9.26 -11.72 14.64
C VAL A 89 -9.15 -10.65 15.72
N SER A 90 -8.40 -10.92 16.80
CA SER A 90 -8.17 -9.94 17.87
C SER A 90 -7.41 -8.71 17.38
N LEU A 91 -6.40 -8.90 16.53
CA LEU A 91 -5.68 -7.81 15.87
C LEU A 91 -6.61 -6.98 14.98
N VAL A 92 -7.43 -7.63 14.15
CA VAL A 92 -8.43 -6.93 13.31
C VAL A 92 -9.39 -6.12 14.19
N VAL A 93 -9.95 -6.72 15.24
CA VAL A 93 -10.84 -6.00 16.16
C VAL A 93 -10.13 -4.79 16.77
N PHE A 94 -8.89 -4.94 17.25
CA PHE A 94 -8.08 -3.85 17.81
C PHE A 94 -7.92 -2.69 16.81
N LEU A 95 -7.55 -2.98 15.56
CA LEU A 95 -7.38 -1.95 14.52
C LEU A 95 -8.69 -1.19 14.24
N PHE A 96 -9.82 -1.89 14.24
CA PHE A 96 -11.14 -1.25 14.03
C PHE A 96 -11.66 -0.51 15.27
N THR A 97 -11.22 -0.88 16.48
CA THR A 97 -11.60 -0.20 17.73
C THR A 97 -10.74 1.01 18.09
N TYR A 98 -9.77 1.39 17.24
CA TYR A 98 -8.88 2.54 17.44
C TYR A 98 -9.60 3.81 17.90
N GLN A 99 -10.76 4.08 17.30
CA GLN A 99 -11.60 5.23 17.63
C GLN A 99 -12.08 5.30 19.08
N PHE A 100 -12.08 4.18 19.81
CA PHE A 100 -12.53 4.09 21.20
C PHE A 100 -11.38 4.10 22.20
N HIS A 101 -10.26 3.46 21.88
CA HIS A 101 -9.14 3.33 22.82
C HIS A 101 -8.03 4.36 22.59
N HIS A 102 -7.94 4.98 21.40
CA HIS A 102 -6.89 5.96 21.04
C HIS A 102 -5.45 5.47 21.30
N VAL A 103 -5.27 4.14 21.37
CA VAL A 103 -3.96 3.50 21.48
C VAL A 103 -3.43 3.30 20.08
N ASP A 104 -2.19 3.74 19.84
CA ASP A 104 -1.52 3.64 18.56
C ASP A 104 -1.61 2.20 17.98
N MET A 105 -1.98 2.12 16.70
CA MET A 105 -2.11 0.88 15.96
C MET A 105 -0.80 0.08 15.94
N VAL A 106 0.35 0.75 16.02
CA VAL A 106 1.69 0.14 16.09
C VAL A 106 1.78 -0.88 17.23
N TYR A 107 1.13 -0.62 18.37
CA TYR A 107 1.13 -1.56 19.48
C TYR A 107 0.42 -2.87 19.13
N GLY A 108 -0.65 -2.83 18.32
CA GLY A 108 -1.32 -4.03 17.84
C GLY A 108 -0.36 -4.93 17.04
N PHE A 109 0.40 -4.34 16.13
CA PHE A 109 1.40 -5.04 15.32
C PHE A 109 2.63 -5.51 16.10
N ILE A 110 2.92 -4.89 17.24
CA ILE A 110 4.01 -5.31 18.15
C ILE A 110 3.54 -6.46 19.06
N PHE A 111 2.37 -6.35 19.66
CA PHE A 111 1.86 -7.32 20.65
C PHE A 111 1.30 -8.59 20.02
N ALA A 112 0.67 -8.51 18.83
CA ALA A 112 0.10 -9.69 18.19
C ALA A 112 1.15 -10.78 17.86
N PRO A 113 2.32 -10.46 17.25
CA PRO A 113 3.39 -11.43 17.11
C PRO A 113 3.94 -11.92 18.45
N MET A 114 4.16 -11.03 19.43
CA MET A 114 4.64 -11.44 20.76
C MET A 114 3.74 -12.47 21.43
N LEU A 115 2.42 -12.31 21.32
CA LEU A 115 1.45 -13.28 21.83
C LEU A 115 1.60 -14.66 21.17
N LEU A 116 1.91 -14.73 19.87
CA LEU A 116 2.14 -16.00 19.16
C LEU A 116 3.40 -16.74 19.64
N PHE A 117 4.42 -16.00 20.09
CA PHE A 117 5.66 -16.54 20.65
C PHE A 117 5.59 -16.83 22.16
N MET A 118 4.55 -16.37 22.86
CA MET A 118 4.37 -16.65 24.28
C MET A 118 4.07 -18.13 24.54
N PRO A 119 4.52 -18.68 25.70
CA PRO A 119 4.42 -20.11 26.00
C PRO A 119 2.98 -20.66 26.06
N GLY A 120 1.96 -19.82 26.23
CA GLY A 120 0.55 -20.22 26.20
C GLY A 120 -0.02 -20.48 24.79
N PHE A 121 0.47 -19.76 23.79
CA PHE A 121 0.06 -19.95 22.39
C PHE A 121 1.01 -20.89 21.67
N ASN A 122 2.32 -20.66 21.81
CA ASN A 122 3.43 -21.45 21.26
C ASN A 122 3.22 -21.83 19.78
N VAL A 123 2.80 -20.84 18.98
CA VAL A 123 2.58 -20.98 17.53
C VAL A 123 3.79 -20.45 16.75
N GLY A 124 4.45 -19.40 17.26
CA GLY A 124 5.63 -18.82 16.64
C GLY A 124 6.90 -19.63 16.90
N ASN A 125 7.69 -19.88 15.86
CA ASN A 125 8.99 -20.55 15.93
C ASN A 125 10.14 -19.55 15.65
N ALA A 126 11.30 -19.72 16.26
CA ALA A 126 12.49 -18.90 16.02
C ALA A 126 12.87 -18.80 14.54
N GLN A 127 12.53 -19.80 13.73
CA GLN A 127 12.70 -19.77 12.29
C GLN A 127 11.86 -18.67 11.61
N ALA A 128 10.64 -18.42 12.08
CA ALA A 128 9.78 -17.35 11.56
C ALA A 128 10.39 -15.96 11.77
N ILE A 129 11.16 -15.76 12.85
CA ILE A 129 11.89 -14.50 13.09
C ILE A 129 13.04 -14.31 12.10
N LYS A 130 13.68 -15.39 11.66
CA LYS A 130 14.78 -15.35 10.68
C LYS A 130 14.29 -15.08 9.26
N GLU A 131 13.05 -15.42 8.96
CA GLU A 131 12.41 -15.19 7.66
C GLU A 131 11.91 -13.75 7.47
N VAL A 132 11.96 -12.93 8.53
CA VAL A 132 11.65 -11.50 8.44
C VAL A 132 12.63 -10.81 7.48
N PRO A 133 12.16 -9.99 6.52
CA PRO A 133 13.02 -9.30 5.57
C PRO A 133 13.74 -8.08 6.21
N TYR A 134 14.67 -8.32 7.13
CA TYR A 134 15.45 -7.26 7.81
C TYR A 134 16.10 -6.23 6.88
N PRO A 135 16.67 -6.59 5.71
CA PRO A 135 17.22 -5.61 4.77
C PRO A 135 16.20 -4.54 4.36
N VAL A 136 14.93 -4.91 4.19
CA VAL A 136 13.85 -3.96 3.85
C VAL A 136 13.58 -3.01 5.02
N LEU A 137 13.59 -3.51 6.25
CA LEU A 137 13.39 -2.68 7.45
C LEU A 137 14.52 -1.65 7.63
N PHE A 138 15.78 -2.07 7.48
CA PHE A 138 16.91 -1.15 7.54
C PHE A 138 16.90 -0.13 6.42
N PHE A 139 16.49 -0.54 5.22
CA PHE A 139 16.38 0.34 4.07
C PHE A 139 15.30 1.43 4.29
N ILE A 140 14.10 1.05 4.74
CA ILE A 140 13.03 2.02 5.08
C ILE A 140 13.53 2.99 6.15
N THR A 141 14.16 2.48 7.21
CA THR A 141 14.70 3.31 8.31
C THR A 141 15.76 4.29 7.80
N ALA A 142 16.66 3.84 6.92
CA ALA A 142 17.69 4.69 6.32
C ALA A 142 17.07 5.79 5.43
N CYS A 143 16.12 5.44 4.55
CA CYS A 143 15.43 6.42 3.71
C CYS A 143 14.67 7.46 4.54
N MET A 144 13.94 7.05 5.57
CA MET A 144 13.25 7.96 6.48
C MET A 144 14.23 8.86 7.25
N SER A 145 15.38 8.31 7.68
CA SER A 145 16.44 9.09 8.35
C SER A 145 17.04 10.15 7.42
N ILE A 146 17.25 9.82 6.14
CA ILE A 146 17.69 10.78 5.12
C ILE A 146 16.63 11.88 4.94
N GLY A 147 15.35 11.52 4.88
CA GLY A 147 14.24 12.49 4.83
C GLY A 147 14.25 13.44 6.04
N ALA A 148 14.38 12.90 7.25
CA ALA A 148 14.45 13.69 8.48
C ALA A 148 15.68 14.62 8.52
N ALA A 149 16.86 14.13 8.12
CA ALA A 149 18.06 14.94 8.01
C ALA A 149 17.90 16.04 6.95
N GLY A 150 17.30 15.71 5.80
CA GLY A 150 16.90 16.65 4.75
C GLY A 150 16.00 17.76 5.29
N ASN A 151 15.00 17.42 6.09
CA ASN A 151 14.14 18.41 6.76
C ASN A 151 14.95 19.33 7.68
N ALA A 152 15.82 18.77 8.51
CA ALA A 152 16.62 19.52 9.48
C ALA A 152 17.57 20.53 8.81
N VAL A 153 18.06 20.23 7.61
CA VAL A 153 18.88 21.17 6.81
C VAL A 153 18.06 22.13 5.95
N GLY A 154 16.73 22.10 6.05
CA GLY A 154 15.84 22.98 5.28
C GLY A 154 15.63 22.55 3.83
N PHE A 155 15.90 21.30 3.46
CA PHE A 155 15.68 20.80 2.09
C PHE A 155 14.21 20.94 1.66
N GLY A 156 13.26 20.70 2.57
CA GLY A 156 11.84 20.92 2.28
C GLY A 156 11.56 22.36 1.83
N GLN A 157 12.18 23.34 2.49
CA GLN A 157 12.04 24.76 2.15
C GLN A 157 12.71 25.10 0.81
N VAL A 158 13.83 24.46 0.48
CA VAL A 158 14.51 24.63 -0.83
C VAL A 158 13.67 24.05 -1.97
N VAL A 159 13.10 22.86 -1.76
CA VAL A 159 12.15 22.24 -2.70
C VAL A 159 10.97 23.17 -2.91
N SER A 160 10.38 23.68 -1.83
CA SER A 160 9.28 24.62 -1.92
C SER A 160 9.65 25.91 -2.63
N ALA A 161 10.76 26.55 -2.27
CA ALA A 161 11.22 27.78 -2.92
C ALA A 161 11.48 27.61 -4.43
N THR A 162 11.76 26.39 -4.88
CA THR A 162 12.04 26.09 -6.30
C THR A 162 10.79 25.64 -7.05
N LEU A 163 10.02 24.72 -6.48
CA LEU A 163 8.88 24.07 -7.14
C LEU A 163 7.57 24.84 -6.93
N VAL A 164 7.32 25.43 -5.75
CA VAL A 164 6.08 26.16 -5.47
C VAL A 164 5.84 27.29 -6.48
N PRO A 165 6.82 28.13 -6.85
CA PRO A 165 6.60 29.17 -7.88
C PRO A 165 6.18 28.60 -9.24
N MET A 166 6.65 27.40 -9.61
CA MET A 166 6.26 26.73 -10.85
C MET A 166 4.86 26.11 -10.78
N LEU A 167 4.35 25.90 -9.55
CA LEU A 167 3.05 25.31 -9.27
C LEU A 167 2.00 26.35 -8.89
N GLN A 168 2.36 27.63 -8.75
CA GLN A 168 1.42 28.72 -8.50
C GLN A 168 0.41 28.84 -9.65
N GLY A 169 -0.87 28.69 -9.32
CA GLY A 169 -1.97 28.71 -10.31
C GLY A 169 -2.31 27.34 -10.91
N VAL A 170 -1.58 26.28 -10.57
CA VAL A 170 -1.96 24.91 -10.92
C VAL A 170 -3.10 24.46 -10.00
N SER A 171 -4.17 23.91 -10.57
CA SER A 171 -5.26 23.35 -9.75
C SER A 171 -4.78 22.16 -8.93
N GLU A 172 -5.29 21.99 -7.71
CA GLU A 172 -4.97 20.85 -6.85
C GLU A 172 -5.13 19.51 -7.58
N THR A 173 -6.18 19.37 -8.40
CA THR A 173 -6.39 18.17 -9.21
C THR A 173 -5.25 17.86 -10.19
N ILE A 174 -4.67 18.87 -10.84
CA ILE A 174 -3.53 18.66 -11.75
C ILE A 174 -2.29 18.25 -10.95
N PHE A 175 -2.06 18.86 -9.80
CA PHE A 175 -0.97 18.49 -8.91
C PHE A 175 -1.07 17.04 -8.42
N LEU A 176 -2.29 16.60 -8.07
CA LEU A 176 -2.55 15.20 -7.73
C LEU A 176 -2.14 14.22 -8.84
N TYR A 177 -2.47 14.52 -10.11
CA TYR A 177 -2.02 13.69 -11.23
C TYR A 177 -0.51 13.74 -11.41
N ALA A 178 0.12 14.90 -11.23
CA ALA A 178 1.57 15.00 -11.28
C ALA A 178 2.23 14.10 -10.22
N ALA A 179 1.68 14.07 -9.00
CA ALA A 179 2.12 13.15 -7.95
C ALA A 179 1.93 11.68 -8.38
N PHE A 180 0.77 11.31 -8.91
CA PHE A 180 0.53 9.95 -9.41
C PHE A 180 1.53 9.53 -10.51
N PHE A 181 1.79 10.39 -11.49
CA PHE A 181 2.75 10.12 -12.56
C PHE A 181 4.20 10.14 -12.07
N SER A 182 4.53 10.92 -11.03
CA SER A 182 5.86 10.86 -10.44
C SER A 182 6.13 9.48 -9.84
N GLY A 183 5.16 8.88 -9.14
CA GLY A 183 5.29 7.52 -8.59
C GLY A 183 5.45 6.45 -9.65
N LEU A 184 4.66 6.57 -10.71
CA LEU A 184 4.78 5.73 -11.89
C LEU A 184 6.20 5.74 -12.49
N LEU A 185 6.79 6.94 -12.64
CA LEU A 185 8.06 7.13 -13.32
C LEU A 185 9.25 6.76 -12.44
N LEU A 186 9.15 7.04 -11.14
CA LEU A 186 10.22 6.76 -10.19
C LEU A 186 10.34 5.27 -9.88
N ASN A 187 9.27 4.49 -10.05
CA ASN A 187 9.31 3.03 -9.99
C ASN A 187 10.33 2.40 -10.96
N PHE A 188 10.64 3.04 -12.09
CA PHE A 188 11.69 2.57 -13.00
C PHE A 188 13.11 2.72 -12.41
N ILE A 189 13.28 3.57 -11.39
CA ILE A 189 14.57 3.90 -10.79
C ILE A 189 14.73 3.23 -9.42
N MET A 190 13.66 3.22 -8.62
CA MET A 190 13.69 2.73 -7.24
C MET A 190 12.42 1.95 -6.90
N THR A 191 12.47 1.19 -5.81
CA THR A 191 11.30 0.42 -5.35
C THR A 191 10.21 1.35 -4.78
N PRO A 192 8.92 0.97 -4.87
CA PRO A 192 7.80 1.76 -4.32
C PRO A 192 8.01 2.19 -2.86
N LEU A 193 8.57 1.30 -2.04
CA LEU A 193 8.82 1.58 -0.62
C LEU A 193 9.90 2.66 -0.41
N ALA A 194 10.95 2.64 -1.24
CA ALA A 194 11.99 3.66 -1.23
C ALA A 194 11.37 5.02 -1.55
N GLU A 195 10.52 5.03 -2.57
CA GLU A 195 9.92 6.22 -3.10
C GLU A 195 9.00 6.90 -2.09
N MET A 196 8.13 6.11 -1.45
CA MET A 196 7.25 6.59 -0.39
C MET A 196 8.03 7.17 0.79
N ALA A 197 9.09 6.49 1.22
CA ALA A 197 9.91 6.95 2.34
C ALA A 197 10.71 8.22 2.01
N ALA A 198 11.16 8.37 0.76
CA ALA A 198 12.00 9.49 0.33
C ALA A 198 11.19 10.74 -0.05
N LEU A 199 10.04 10.57 -0.71
CA LEU A 199 9.27 11.67 -1.29
C LEU A 199 8.05 12.09 -0.48
N GLY A 200 7.64 11.32 0.54
CA GLY A 200 6.55 11.68 1.42
C GLY A 200 6.71 13.09 2.03
N LEU A 201 7.92 13.43 2.49
CA LEU A 201 8.23 14.74 3.07
C LEU A 201 8.18 15.89 2.04
N PRO A 202 8.91 15.86 0.90
CA PRO A 202 8.83 16.90 -0.12
C PRO A 202 7.41 17.20 -0.58
N PHE A 203 6.60 16.17 -0.84
CA PHE A 203 5.22 16.37 -1.26
C PHE A 203 4.34 16.95 -0.15
N ALA A 204 4.55 16.55 1.11
CA ALA A 204 3.85 17.14 2.25
C ALA A 204 4.13 18.64 2.37
N GLN A 205 5.38 19.05 2.18
CA GLN A 205 5.77 20.46 2.25
C GLN A 205 5.13 21.28 1.13
N ILE A 206 5.13 20.77 -0.10
CA ILE A 206 4.47 21.45 -1.23
C ILE A 206 2.96 21.61 -0.96
N CYS A 207 2.30 20.58 -0.44
CA CYS A 207 0.88 20.67 -0.07
C CYS A 207 0.64 21.71 1.02
N GLN A 208 1.49 21.78 2.04
CA GLN A 208 1.37 22.77 3.10
C GLN A 208 1.50 24.19 2.55
N ASP A 209 2.46 24.44 1.65
CA ASP A 209 2.74 25.77 1.13
C ASP A 209 1.71 26.25 0.09
N LEU A 210 1.13 25.33 -0.67
CA LEU A 210 0.06 25.61 -1.64
C LEU A 210 -1.35 25.56 -1.03
N GLY A 211 -1.48 25.13 0.23
CA GLY A 211 -2.78 24.94 0.89
C GLY A 211 -3.59 23.78 0.32
N PHE A 212 -2.94 22.79 -0.29
CA PHE A 212 -3.58 21.58 -0.81
C PHE A 212 -3.79 20.52 0.27
N SER A 213 -4.78 19.66 0.04
CA SER A 213 -5.10 18.55 0.92
C SER A 213 -4.05 17.44 0.81
N ILE A 214 -3.39 17.14 1.93
CA ILE A 214 -2.32 16.13 2.00
C ILE A 214 -2.86 14.72 1.82
N LYS A 215 -4.08 14.43 2.29
CA LYS A 215 -4.66 13.07 2.25
C LYS A 215 -4.91 12.60 0.80
N PRO A 216 -5.66 13.31 -0.06
CA PRO A 216 -5.78 12.95 -1.47
C PRO A 216 -4.43 12.89 -2.19
N MET A 217 -3.49 13.76 -1.84
CA MET A 217 -2.15 13.72 -2.41
C MET A 217 -1.43 12.41 -2.09
N PHE A 218 -1.40 12.01 -0.82
CA PHE A 218 -0.81 10.72 -0.46
C PHE A 218 -1.56 9.54 -1.04
N TYR A 219 -2.88 9.58 -1.15
CA TYR A 219 -3.64 8.53 -1.84
C TYR A 219 -3.28 8.42 -3.31
N MET A 220 -3.14 9.56 -4.00
CA MET A 220 -2.74 9.62 -5.42
C MET A 220 -1.32 9.14 -5.64
N PHE A 221 -0.38 9.64 -4.85
CA PHE A 221 1.02 9.25 -4.92
C PHE A 221 1.18 7.76 -4.66
N PHE A 222 0.55 7.24 -3.60
CA PHE A 222 0.55 5.83 -3.25
C PHE A 222 -0.02 4.93 -4.36
N GLN A 223 -1.10 5.36 -5.01
CA GLN A 223 -1.64 4.64 -6.15
C GLN A 223 -0.73 4.66 -7.38
N GLY A 224 0.05 5.73 -7.55
CA GLY A 224 1.12 5.86 -8.55
C GLY A 224 2.24 4.86 -8.30
N CYS A 225 2.77 4.81 -7.08
CA CYS A 225 3.80 3.83 -6.68
C CYS A 225 3.33 2.38 -6.85
N ALA A 226 2.02 2.11 -6.75
CA ALA A 226 1.44 0.79 -7.00
C ALA A 226 1.26 0.43 -8.50
N GLN A 227 1.65 1.31 -9.44
CA GLN A 227 1.63 1.02 -10.87
C GLN A 227 3.03 0.61 -11.32
N LEU A 228 3.16 -0.67 -11.64
CA LEU A 228 4.46 -1.29 -11.95
C LEU A 228 4.39 -1.88 -13.35
N TRP A 229 5.34 -1.56 -14.23
CA TRP A 229 5.35 -2.09 -15.61
C TRP A 229 6.32 -3.22 -15.82
N LEU A 230 7.45 -3.19 -15.11
CA LEU A 230 8.52 -4.16 -15.27
C LEU A 230 8.65 -5.03 -14.00
N PRO A 231 8.89 -6.35 -14.14
CA PRO A 231 8.94 -7.25 -12.99
C PRO A 231 10.01 -6.90 -11.95
N TYR A 232 11.10 -6.23 -12.34
CA TYR A 232 12.18 -5.86 -11.41
C TYR A 232 11.81 -4.75 -10.44
N GLU A 233 10.80 -3.94 -10.75
CA GLU A 233 10.40 -2.77 -9.96
C GLU A 233 9.91 -3.20 -8.56
N THR A 234 9.53 -4.47 -8.38
CA THR A 234 9.22 -5.05 -7.07
C THR A 234 9.63 -6.51 -7.00
N ALA A 235 10.30 -6.88 -5.89
CA ALA A 235 10.83 -8.22 -5.65
C ALA A 235 9.77 -9.33 -5.79
N VAL A 236 8.52 -9.08 -5.39
CA VAL A 236 7.42 -10.05 -5.47
C VAL A 236 7.20 -10.53 -6.91
N TYR A 237 7.18 -9.60 -7.87
CA TYR A 237 7.00 -9.95 -9.28
C TYR A 237 8.27 -10.50 -9.89
N LEU A 238 9.44 -10.04 -9.46
CA LEU A 238 10.72 -10.58 -9.91
C LEU A 238 10.88 -12.06 -9.55
N VAL A 239 10.45 -12.47 -8.35
CA VAL A 239 10.47 -13.89 -7.94
C VAL A 239 9.55 -14.71 -8.84
N ALA A 240 8.30 -14.30 -9.03
CA ALA A 240 7.35 -15.01 -9.91
C ALA A 240 7.88 -15.11 -11.36
N PHE A 241 8.53 -14.05 -11.84
CA PHE A 241 9.18 -14.02 -13.15
C PHE A 241 10.39 -14.96 -13.22
N SER A 242 11.22 -15.01 -12.17
CA SER A 242 12.40 -15.90 -12.09
C SER A 242 12.04 -17.38 -12.08
N MET A 243 10.84 -17.72 -11.59
CA MET A 243 10.29 -19.09 -11.62
C MET A 243 9.75 -19.49 -13.01
N GLY A 244 9.83 -18.60 -14.02
CA GLY A 244 9.37 -18.87 -15.38
C GLY A 244 7.85 -18.93 -15.53
N LEU A 245 7.09 -18.46 -14.53
CA LEU A 245 5.62 -18.54 -14.51
C LEU A 245 4.95 -17.52 -15.45
N THR A 246 5.64 -16.44 -15.80
CA THR A 246 5.10 -15.34 -16.60
C THR A 246 6.10 -14.84 -17.63
N ARG A 247 5.63 -14.62 -18.87
CA ARG A 247 6.42 -13.95 -19.91
C ARG A 247 6.32 -12.44 -19.76
N ILE A 248 7.37 -11.71 -20.14
CA ILE A 248 7.43 -10.25 -19.94
C ILE A 248 6.34 -9.51 -20.73
N ARG A 249 6.02 -9.99 -21.94
CA ARG A 249 4.94 -9.44 -22.76
C ARG A 249 3.59 -9.53 -22.05
N ASP A 250 3.30 -10.69 -21.47
CA ASP A 250 2.01 -10.94 -20.83
C ASP A 250 1.93 -10.16 -19.50
N PHE A 251 3.04 -10.03 -18.77
CA PHE A 251 3.15 -9.19 -17.58
C PHE A 251 2.88 -7.71 -17.89
N VAL A 252 3.58 -7.13 -18.86
CA VAL A 252 3.42 -5.73 -19.28
C VAL A 252 1.98 -5.47 -19.74
N MET A 253 1.36 -6.42 -20.46
CA MET A 253 -0.03 -6.31 -20.91
C MET A 253 -1.00 -6.23 -19.73
N ILE A 254 -0.88 -7.14 -18.77
CA ILE A 254 -1.72 -7.17 -17.56
C ILE A 254 -1.56 -5.88 -16.75
N MET A 255 -0.31 -5.43 -16.56
CA MET A 255 -0.02 -4.21 -15.82
C MET A 255 -0.54 -2.96 -16.54
N THR A 256 -0.48 -2.94 -17.87
CA THR A 256 -1.06 -1.85 -18.68
C THR A 256 -2.59 -1.79 -18.54
N ILE A 257 -3.27 -2.95 -18.56
CA ILE A 257 -4.73 -3.02 -18.35
C ILE A 257 -5.08 -2.48 -16.97
N LYS A 258 -4.37 -2.92 -15.93
CA LYS A 258 -4.52 -2.43 -14.56
C LYS A 258 -4.29 -0.92 -14.48
N PHE A 259 -3.26 -0.40 -15.14
CA PHE A 259 -2.95 1.03 -15.19
C PHE A 259 -4.10 1.83 -15.83
N VAL A 260 -4.59 1.42 -17.00
CA VAL A 260 -5.66 2.12 -17.72
C VAL A 260 -6.95 2.14 -16.92
N ILE A 261 -7.35 1.00 -16.35
CA ILE A 261 -8.55 0.91 -15.50
C ILE A 261 -8.39 1.83 -14.28
N ASN A 262 -7.23 1.79 -13.64
CA ASN A 262 -6.97 2.64 -12.49
C ASN A 262 -7.06 4.13 -12.86
N LEU A 263 -6.37 4.54 -13.92
CA LEU A 263 -6.36 5.93 -14.36
C LEU A 263 -7.77 6.43 -14.66
N VAL A 264 -8.56 5.67 -15.44
CA VAL A 264 -9.93 6.05 -15.80
C VAL A 264 -10.83 6.14 -14.57
N PHE A 265 -10.75 5.16 -13.66
CA PHE A 265 -11.58 5.14 -12.48
C PHE A 265 -11.20 6.24 -11.47
N LEU A 266 -9.91 6.48 -11.32
CA LEU A 266 -9.36 7.55 -10.50
C LEU A 266 -9.78 8.92 -11.03
N SER A 267 -9.75 9.10 -12.36
CA SER A 267 -10.18 10.35 -13.00
C SER A 267 -11.67 10.62 -12.94
N THR A 268 -12.48 9.58 -12.84
CA THR A 268 -13.94 9.67 -12.80
C THR A 268 -14.44 9.55 -11.36
N ALA A 269 -14.57 8.32 -10.85
CA ALA A 269 -15.14 8.04 -9.55
C ALA A 269 -14.25 8.49 -8.38
N GLY A 270 -12.92 8.37 -8.50
CA GLY A 270 -11.98 8.70 -7.42
C GLY A 270 -12.02 10.18 -7.02
N ILE A 271 -11.77 11.08 -7.97
CA ILE A 271 -11.79 12.52 -7.70
C ILE A 271 -13.19 13.00 -7.30
N LEU A 272 -14.25 12.49 -7.93
CA LEU A 272 -15.62 12.84 -7.56
C LEU A 272 -15.96 12.41 -6.13
N TRP A 273 -15.47 11.24 -5.70
CA TRP A 273 -15.65 10.75 -4.34
C TRP A 273 -14.95 11.64 -3.31
N TRP A 274 -13.70 12.04 -3.58
CA TRP A 274 -12.98 12.93 -2.66
C TRP A 274 -13.58 14.33 -2.59
N LYS A 275 -14.10 14.86 -3.71
CA LYS A 275 -14.90 16.09 -3.70
C LYS A 275 -16.20 15.94 -2.90
N TYR A 276 -16.90 14.81 -3.06
CA TYR A 276 -18.12 14.52 -2.30
C TYR A 276 -17.86 14.44 -0.78
N LEU A 277 -16.72 13.88 -0.38
CA LEU A 277 -16.29 13.82 1.02
C LEU A 277 -15.74 15.14 1.57
N GLY A 278 -15.60 16.18 0.72
CA GLY A 278 -15.01 17.47 1.10
C GLY A 278 -13.50 17.39 1.37
N LEU A 279 -12.81 16.43 0.77
CA LEU A 279 -11.35 16.29 0.86
C LEU A 279 -10.61 17.11 -0.20
N LEU A 280 -11.33 17.55 -1.26
CA LEU A 280 -10.91 18.35 -2.41
C LEU A 280 -11.89 19.49 -2.69
#